data_AF-A0AAN7QYC1-F1
#
_entry.id   AF-A0AAN7QYC1-F1
#
_cell.length_a   1.000
_cell.length_b   1.000
_cell.length_c   1.000
_cell.angle_alpha   90.00
_cell.angle_beta   90.00
_cell.angle_gamma   90.00
#
_symmetry.space_group_name_H-M   'P 1'
#
loop_
_entity.id
_entity.type
_entity.pdbx_description
1 polymer ?
#
loop_
_entity_poly.entity_id
_entity_poly.type
_entity_poly.pdbx_seq_one_letter_code
_entity_poly.pdbx_strand_id
1 'polypeptide(L)'
;MLWNFLLELGVTMELMKQGAMMTVLSTLVAALAWPTTLLSATDLIDSKWSVAPDRCDKAGKLLAEVLRKGLHGNRPVTLVEFSLGGRMIFKCLEVLAETEQNAEFVERVVLLGAPIAIQDENWKAARKMVAGRFVNAYSTNDWTLGFSFRASMFSKGLAGIQPANFPGIENVDVTELIEGHSSYLWAAQGILDRLELDTYYPTFRILPSRNLEKTP
;
A
#
# COMPACT_ATOMS: atom_id res chain seq x y z
N MET A 1 8.80 -62.14 -43.70
CA MET A 1 7.84 -61.05 -43.96
C MET A 1 6.89 -60.83 -42.77
N LEU A 2 6.20 -61.87 -42.27
CA LEU A 2 5.28 -61.75 -41.13
C LEU A 2 5.93 -61.30 -39.81
N TRP A 3 7.13 -61.81 -39.49
CA TRP A 3 7.83 -61.49 -38.24
C TRP A 3 8.31 -60.03 -38.14
N ASN A 4 8.79 -59.44 -39.24
CA ASN A 4 9.17 -58.02 -39.29
C ASN A 4 7.94 -57.12 -39.15
N PHE A 5 6.82 -57.51 -39.74
CA PHE A 5 5.55 -56.79 -39.62
C PHE A 5 5.01 -56.80 -38.18
N LEU A 6 5.09 -57.94 -37.48
CA LEU A 6 4.71 -58.03 -36.06
C LEU A 6 5.64 -57.22 -35.14
N LEU A 7 6.95 -57.17 -35.45
CA LEU A 7 7.92 -56.33 -34.73
C LEU A 7 7.64 -54.83 -34.93
N GLU A 8 7.39 -54.39 -36.17
CA GLU A 8 7.03 -52.99 -36.47
C GLU A 8 5.72 -52.58 -35.78
N LEU A 9 4.71 -53.46 -35.76
CA LEU A 9 3.47 -53.26 -35.02
C LEU A 9 3.72 -53.12 -33.52
N GLY A 10 4.57 -53.98 -32.94
CA GLY A 10 4.93 -53.92 -31.52
C GLY A 10 5.62 -52.61 -31.12
N VAL A 11 6.59 -52.17 -31.93
CA VAL A 11 7.30 -50.89 -31.71
C VAL A 11 6.36 -49.69 -31.90
N THR A 12 5.50 -49.72 -32.92
CA THR A 12 4.53 -48.64 -33.16
C THR A 12 3.50 -48.54 -32.04
N MET A 13 3.04 -49.68 -31.49
CA MET A 13 2.14 -49.72 -30.34
C MET A 13 2.80 -49.17 -29.07
N GLU A 14 4.09 -49.46 -28.83
CA GLU A 14 4.80 -48.92 -27.68
C GLU A 14 5.03 -47.40 -27.82
N LEU A 15 5.37 -46.92 -29.02
CA LEU A 15 5.48 -45.49 -29.33
C LEU A 15 4.14 -44.75 -29.19
N MET A 16 3.04 -45.34 -29.66
CA MET A 16 1.70 -44.78 -29.48
C MET A 16 1.32 -44.73 -28.00
N LYS A 17 1.63 -45.77 -27.23
CA LYS A 17 1.37 -45.83 -25.78
C LYS A 17 2.19 -44.79 -25.02
N GLN A 18 3.47 -44.63 -25.36
CA GLN A 18 4.34 -43.59 -24.78
C GLN A 18 3.84 -42.18 -25.13
N GLY A 19 3.47 -41.93 -26.39
CA GLY A 19 2.91 -40.63 -26.81
C GLY A 19 1.59 -40.29 -26.13
N ALA A 20 0.69 -41.26 -25.99
CA ALA A 20 -0.56 -41.10 -25.25
C ALA A 20 -0.30 -40.81 -23.76
N MET A 21 0.63 -41.53 -23.13
CA MET A 21 1.00 -41.32 -21.72
C MET A 21 1.59 -39.93 -21.48
N MET A 22 2.44 -39.43 -22.38
CA MET A 22 2.98 -38.07 -22.29
C MET A 22 1.91 -36.99 -22.46
N THR A 23 0.92 -37.22 -23.33
CA THR A 23 -0.20 -36.29 -23.54
C THR A 23 -1.10 -36.25 -22.29
N VAL A 24 -1.46 -37.41 -21.74
CA VAL A 24 -2.26 -37.50 -20.51
C VAL A 24 -1.53 -36.83 -19.34
N LEU A 25 -0.24 -37.11 -19.16
CA LEU A 25 0.57 -36.46 -18.12
C LEU A 25 0.62 -34.94 -18.31
N SER A 26 0.80 -34.46 -19.54
CA SER A 26 0.83 -33.02 -19.84
C SER A 26 -0.51 -32.35 -19.55
N THR A 27 -1.63 -33.01 -19.89
CA THR A 27 -2.98 -32.49 -19.57
C THR A 27 -3.22 -32.46 -18.07
N LEU A 28 -2.75 -33.46 -17.31
CA LEU A 28 -2.88 -33.49 -15.86
C LEU A 28 -2.01 -32.41 -15.20
N VAL A 29 -0.77 -32.23 -15.68
CA VAL A 29 0.12 -31.16 -15.21
C VAL A 29 -0.47 -29.79 -15.52
N ALA A 30 -1.00 -29.56 -16.72
CA ALA A 30 -1.66 -28.30 -17.07
C ALA A 30 -2.94 -28.06 -16.24
N ALA A 31 -3.73 -29.10 -16.01
CA ALA A 31 -4.93 -29.04 -15.17
C ALA A 31 -4.61 -28.75 -13.70
N LEU A 32 -3.44 -29.21 -13.20
CA LEU A 32 -2.96 -28.95 -11.84
C LEU A 32 -2.04 -27.74 -11.74
N ALA A 33 -1.58 -27.17 -12.84
CA ALA A 33 -0.76 -25.96 -12.85
C ALA A 33 -1.59 -24.73 -12.45
N TRP A 34 -2.82 -24.59 -12.96
CA TRP A 34 -3.65 -23.44 -12.61
C TRP A 34 -4.08 -23.40 -11.13
N PRO A 35 -4.47 -24.52 -10.47
CA PRO A 35 -4.79 -24.52 -9.05
C PRO A 35 -3.56 -24.33 -8.18
N THR A 36 -2.42 -24.96 -8.52
CA THR A 36 -1.19 -24.83 -7.71
C THR A 36 -0.57 -23.44 -7.81
N THR A 37 -0.60 -22.81 -8.98
CA THR A 37 -0.16 -21.41 -9.14
C THR A 37 -1.10 -20.45 -8.41
N LEU A 38 -2.41 -20.69 -8.44
CA LEU A 38 -3.39 -19.94 -7.67
C LEU A 38 -3.15 -20.10 -6.15
N LEU A 39 -2.97 -21.33 -5.67
CA LEU A 39 -2.68 -21.62 -4.26
C LEU A 39 -1.34 -21.02 -3.80
N SER A 40 -0.32 -21.07 -4.65
CA SER A 40 0.98 -20.45 -4.33
C SER A 40 0.90 -18.93 -4.29
N ALA A 41 0.08 -18.33 -5.17
CA ALA A 41 -0.19 -16.90 -5.14
C ALA A 41 -0.97 -16.51 -3.87
N THR A 42 -1.97 -17.31 -3.46
CA THR A 42 -2.68 -17.09 -2.20
C THR A 42 -1.76 -17.24 -0.99
N ASP A 43 -0.86 -18.23 -0.96
CA ASP A 43 0.08 -18.43 0.14
C ASP A 43 1.11 -17.28 0.25
N LEU A 44 1.57 -16.74 -0.90
CA LEU A 44 2.44 -15.55 -0.94
C LEU A 44 1.72 -14.29 -0.46
N ILE A 45 0.44 -14.14 -0.78
CA ILE A 45 -0.42 -13.05 -0.31
C ILE A 45 -0.65 -13.21 1.20
N ASP A 46 -1.17 -14.35 1.64
CA ASP A 46 -1.55 -14.60 3.02
C ASP A 46 -0.37 -14.57 3.99
N SER A 47 0.84 -15.00 3.60
CA SER A 47 1.99 -15.04 4.53
C SER A 47 2.78 -13.73 4.64
N LYS A 48 2.96 -12.98 3.54
CA LYS A 48 3.74 -11.72 3.56
C LYS A 48 2.88 -10.52 3.92
N TRP A 49 1.65 -10.46 3.41
CA TRP A 49 0.75 -9.32 3.67
C TRP A 49 0.08 -9.40 5.03
N SER A 50 -0.06 -10.57 5.66
CA SER A 50 -0.58 -10.66 7.04
C SER A 50 0.42 -10.20 8.09
N VAL A 51 1.71 -10.49 7.88
CA VAL A 51 2.77 -10.18 8.86
C VAL A 51 3.26 -8.75 8.75
N ALA A 52 3.24 -8.16 7.56
CA ALA A 52 3.78 -6.83 7.34
C ALA A 52 3.05 -5.72 8.16
N PRO A 53 1.70 -5.68 8.23
CA PRO A 53 0.98 -4.75 9.09
C PRO A 53 1.36 -4.88 10.58
N ASP A 54 1.46 -6.10 11.11
CA ASP A 54 1.87 -6.33 12.51
C ASP A 54 3.30 -5.82 12.78
N ARG A 55 4.22 -6.03 11.83
CA ARG A 55 5.59 -5.49 11.92
C ARG A 55 5.60 -3.96 11.87
N CYS A 56 4.79 -3.35 11.01
CA CYS A 56 4.65 -1.90 10.94
C CYS A 56 4.06 -1.32 12.23
N ASP A 57 3.07 -1.99 12.83
CA ASP A 57 2.49 -1.57 14.09
C ASP A 57 3.52 -1.63 15.24
N LYS A 58 4.36 -2.67 15.27
CA LYS A 58 5.49 -2.79 16.21
C LYS A 58 6.55 -1.72 15.97
N ALA A 59 6.91 -1.45 14.71
CA ALA A 59 7.85 -0.39 14.35
C ALA A 59 7.31 1.00 14.73
N GLY A 60 6.02 1.25 14.57
CA GLY A 60 5.37 2.50 14.98
C GLY A 60 5.46 2.73 16.49
N LYS A 61 5.27 1.67 17.30
CA LYS A 61 5.47 1.73 18.76
C LYS A 61 6.92 2.08 19.12
N LEU A 62 7.90 1.48 18.45
CA LEU A 62 9.32 1.78 18.67
C LEU A 62 9.66 3.22 18.24
N LEU A 63 9.12 3.68 17.11
CA LEU A 63 9.29 5.06 16.66
C LEU A 63 8.73 6.04 17.69
N ALA A 64 7.54 5.78 18.23
CA ALA A 64 6.95 6.59 19.30
C ALA A 64 7.85 6.63 20.54
N GLU A 65 8.45 5.50 20.92
CA GLU A 65 9.40 5.45 22.04
C GLU A 65 10.66 6.29 21.77
N VAL A 66 11.21 6.23 20.56
CA VAL A 66 12.37 7.02 20.13
C VAL A 66 12.07 8.52 20.15
N LEU A 67 10.91 8.92 19.61
CA LEU A 67 10.47 10.31 19.61
C LEU A 67 10.27 10.81 21.05
N ARG A 68 9.64 10.01 21.91
CA ARG A 68 9.44 10.34 23.33
C ARG A 68 10.76 10.46 24.11
N LYS A 69 11.76 9.63 23.78
CA LYS A 69 13.11 9.72 24.37
C LYS A 69 13.86 10.99 23.95
N GLY A 70 13.34 11.77 23.00
CA GLY A 70 13.94 13.02 22.58
C GLY A 70 15.34 12.85 21.99
N LEU A 71 15.63 11.69 21.37
CA LEU A 71 16.96 11.43 20.77
C LEU A 71 17.29 12.43 19.65
N HIS A 72 16.28 13.08 19.07
CA HIS A 72 16.43 14.15 18.09
C HIS A 72 16.65 15.55 18.71
N GLY A 73 16.68 15.66 20.04
CA GLY A 73 16.71 16.94 20.77
C GLY A 73 15.35 17.62 20.78
N ASN A 74 15.32 18.96 20.68
CA ASN A 74 14.08 19.75 20.58
C ASN A 74 13.73 20.11 19.13
N ARG A 75 14.26 19.37 18.15
CA ARG A 75 14.02 19.68 16.74
C ARG A 75 12.66 19.08 16.31
N PRO A 76 11.80 19.87 15.64
CA PRO A 76 10.59 19.33 15.06
C PRO A 76 10.89 18.25 14.02
N VAL A 77 10.05 17.21 13.97
CA VAL A 77 10.19 16.07 13.07
C VAL A 77 9.11 16.12 12.00
N THR A 78 9.53 15.94 10.74
CA THR A 78 8.63 15.71 9.61
C THR A 78 8.66 14.23 9.25
N LEU A 79 7.49 13.58 9.22
CA LEU A 79 7.36 12.16 8.89
C LEU A 79 6.68 12.01 7.52
N VAL A 80 7.36 11.33 6.59
CA VAL A 80 6.84 11.07 5.25
C VAL A 80 7.01 9.59 4.97
N GLU A 81 5.91 8.89 4.71
CA GLU A 81 5.98 7.46 4.40
C GLU A 81 4.92 7.03 3.38
N PHE A 82 5.28 5.98 2.65
CA PHE A 82 4.46 5.36 1.62
C PHE A 82 3.92 4.00 2.09
N SER A 83 2.69 3.67 1.66
CA SER A 83 2.08 2.35 1.86
C SER A 83 2.03 1.99 3.35
N LEU A 84 2.46 0.77 3.71
CA LEU A 84 2.53 0.27 5.08
C LEU A 84 3.41 1.13 6.01
N GLY A 85 4.36 1.90 5.46
CA GLY A 85 5.10 2.90 6.24
C GLY A 85 4.18 4.02 6.77
N GLY A 86 3.14 4.37 6.00
CA GLY A 86 2.12 5.30 6.46
C GLY A 86 1.34 4.76 7.66
N ARG A 87 1.02 3.46 7.65
CA ARG A 87 0.42 2.77 8.82
C ARG A 87 1.36 2.78 10.02
N MET A 88 2.66 2.59 9.81
CA MET A 88 3.67 2.71 10.87
C MET A 88 3.68 4.12 11.50
N ILE A 89 3.68 5.19 10.69
CA ILE A 89 3.55 6.57 11.21
C ILE A 89 2.25 6.70 12.00
N PHE A 90 1.13 6.27 11.43
CA PHE A 90 -0.16 6.42 12.08
C PHE A 90 -0.17 5.73 13.44
N LYS A 91 0.38 4.51 13.52
CA LYS A 91 0.48 3.80 14.79
C LYS A 91 1.39 4.50 15.79
N CYS A 92 2.48 5.10 15.32
CA CYS A 92 3.33 5.95 16.15
C CYS A 92 2.54 7.11 16.77
N LEU A 93 1.74 7.83 15.97
CA LEU A 93 0.93 8.95 16.46
C LEU A 93 -0.13 8.52 17.47
N GLU A 94 -0.78 7.37 17.26
CA GLU A 94 -1.74 6.82 18.23
C GLU A 94 -1.08 6.55 19.59
N VAL A 95 0.09 5.89 19.57
CA VAL A 95 0.84 5.57 20.79
C VAL A 95 1.31 6.83 21.52
N LEU A 96 1.73 7.86 20.78
CA LEU A 96 2.05 9.16 21.36
C LEU A 96 0.81 9.79 22.01
N ALA A 97 -0.35 9.71 21.34
CA ALA A 97 -1.61 10.29 21.82
C ALA A 97 -2.12 9.62 23.11
N GLU A 98 -1.89 8.32 23.32
CA GLU A 98 -2.26 7.61 24.55
C GLU A 98 -1.60 8.20 25.80
N THR A 99 -0.43 8.84 25.65
CA THR A 99 0.34 9.36 26.79
C THR A 99 0.09 10.84 27.07
N GLU A 100 -0.59 11.58 26.17
CA GLU A 100 -0.82 13.04 26.15
C GLU A 100 0.41 13.93 26.42
N GLN A 101 1.61 13.34 26.52
CA GLN A 101 2.86 14.03 26.70
C GLN A 101 3.54 14.15 25.33
N ASN A 102 3.91 15.37 24.95
CA ASN A 102 4.71 15.70 23.78
C ASN A 102 3.98 15.77 22.41
N ALA A 103 2.84 16.46 22.35
CA ALA A 103 2.15 16.79 21.10
C ALA A 103 2.96 17.69 20.13
N GLU A 104 4.15 18.14 20.53
CA GLU A 104 4.91 19.19 19.83
C GLU A 104 6.10 18.65 19.03
N PHE A 105 6.44 17.36 19.12
CA PHE A 105 7.60 16.82 18.40
C PHE A 105 7.35 16.61 16.91
N VAL A 106 6.13 16.24 16.52
CA VAL A 106 5.81 15.96 15.12
C VAL A 106 5.22 17.22 14.52
N GLU A 107 5.96 17.84 13.61
CA GLU A 107 5.54 19.08 12.96
C GLU A 107 4.69 18.79 11.72
N ARG A 108 5.11 17.83 10.89
CA ARG A 108 4.44 17.53 9.62
C ARG A 108 4.34 16.02 9.42
N VAL A 109 3.24 15.59 8.82
CA VAL A 109 3.00 14.20 8.42
C VAL A 109 2.52 14.18 6.98
N VAL A 110 3.10 13.32 6.17
CA VAL A 110 2.63 13.03 4.81
C VAL A 110 2.51 11.52 4.63
N LEU A 111 1.28 11.09 4.39
CA LEU A 111 0.96 9.71 4.10
C LEU A 111 0.71 9.56 2.60
N LEU A 112 1.45 8.68 1.95
CA LEU A 112 1.31 8.40 0.52
C LEU A 112 0.66 7.02 0.34
N GLY A 113 -0.57 6.95 -0.17
CA GLY A 113 -1.24 5.67 -0.45
C GLY A 113 -1.31 4.74 0.78
N ALA A 114 -1.62 5.28 1.97
CA ALA A 114 -1.52 4.51 3.21
C ALA A 114 -2.74 3.58 3.45
N PRO A 115 -2.53 2.28 3.75
CA PRO A 115 -3.59 1.33 4.07
C PRO A 115 -4.07 1.49 5.53
N ILE A 116 -4.66 2.63 5.84
CA ILE A 116 -5.21 2.97 7.17
C ILE A 116 -6.72 3.04 7.05
N ALA A 117 -7.44 2.32 7.91
CA ALA A 117 -8.89 2.32 7.91
C ALA A 117 -9.42 3.70 8.33
N ILE A 118 -10.49 4.16 7.68
CA ILE A 118 -11.07 5.48 7.99
C ILE A 118 -11.98 5.43 9.22
N GLN A 119 -12.72 4.33 9.42
CA GLN A 119 -13.73 4.25 10.48
C GLN A 119 -13.23 3.61 11.78
N ASP A 120 -12.25 2.72 11.69
CA ASP A 120 -11.82 1.89 12.83
C ASP A 120 -10.57 2.42 13.54
N GLU A 121 -9.99 3.52 13.03
CA GLU A 121 -8.74 4.11 13.51
C GLU A 121 -8.97 5.51 14.11
N ASN A 122 -8.17 5.90 15.09
CA ASN A 122 -8.39 7.15 15.82
C ASN A 122 -7.71 8.37 15.17
N TRP A 123 -8.21 8.77 14.00
CA TRP A 123 -7.71 9.92 13.24
C TRP A 123 -7.69 11.23 14.03
N LYS A 124 -8.64 11.42 14.96
CA LYS A 124 -8.69 12.61 15.81
C LYS A 124 -7.53 12.65 16.80
N ALA A 125 -7.21 11.51 17.43
CA ALA A 125 -6.06 11.40 18.33
C ALA A 125 -4.75 11.56 17.55
N ALA A 126 -4.60 10.88 16.41
CA ALA A 126 -3.43 11.01 15.55
C ALA A 126 -3.22 12.46 15.09
N ARG A 127 -4.30 13.17 14.69
CA ARG A 127 -4.21 14.57 14.27
C ARG A 127 -3.72 15.50 15.38
N LYS A 128 -4.13 15.28 16.63
CA LYS A 128 -3.69 16.11 17.76
C LYS A 128 -2.19 16.07 18.01
N MET A 129 -1.52 14.99 17.59
CA MET A 129 -0.08 14.82 17.77
C MET A 129 0.77 15.51 16.71
N VAL A 130 0.14 16.14 15.71
CA VAL A 130 0.84 16.84 14.62
C VAL A 130 0.62 18.34 14.78
N ALA A 131 1.68 19.12 15.00
CA ALA A 131 1.54 20.57 15.21
C ALA A 131 1.12 21.32 13.93
N GLY A 132 1.62 20.88 12.77
CA GLY A 132 1.42 21.51 11.47
C GLY A 132 0.56 20.67 10.53
N ARG A 133 1.03 20.52 9.28
CA ARG A 133 0.27 19.87 8.20
C ARG A 133 0.26 18.36 8.38
N PHE A 134 -0.93 17.78 8.28
CA PHE A 134 -1.13 16.35 8.17
C PHE A 134 -1.78 16.08 6.81
N VAL A 135 -0.98 15.61 5.86
CA VAL A 135 -1.40 15.34 4.49
C VAL A 135 -1.68 13.85 4.30
N ASN A 136 -2.82 13.54 3.72
CA ASN A 136 -3.16 12.25 3.15
C ASN A 136 -3.19 12.38 1.62
N ALA A 137 -2.14 11.90 0.96
CA ALA A 137 -2.10 11.79 -0.49
C ALA A 137 -2.68 10.44 -0.92
N TYR A 138 -3.75 10.46 -1.71
CA TYR A 138 -4.51 9.28 -2.09
C TYR A 138 -4.67 9.17 -3.61
N SER A 139 -4.86 7.94 -4.09
CA SER A 139 -5.17 7.67 -5.50
C SER A 139 -6.36 6.74 -5.59
N THR A 140 -7.40 7.14 -6.34
CA THR A 140 -8.58 6.29 -6.56
C THR A 140 -8.27 5.11 -7.49
N ASN A 141 -7.15 5.16 -8.23
CA ASN A 141 -6.73 4.13 -9.18
C ASN A 141 -5.73 3.12 -8.58
N ASP A 142 -5.48 3.17 -7.27
CA ASP A 142 -4.61 2.21 -6.61
C ASP A 142 -5.28 0.83 -6.51
N TRP A 143 -5.09 0.05 -7.57
CA TRP A 143 -5.62 -1.31 -7.71
C TRP A 143 -5.06 -2.28 -6.67
N THR A 144 -3.85 -2.07 -6.15
CA THR A 144 -3.25 -2.98 -5.15
C THR A 144 -3.95 -2.81 -3.81
N LEU A 145 -4.19 -1.57 -3.36
CA LEU A 145 -5.01 -1.34 -2.16
C LEU A 145 -6.47 -1.73 -2.39
N GLY A 146 -6.99 -1.43 -3.58
CA GLY A 146 -8.35 -1.78 -3.98
C GLY A 146 -8.61 -3.29 -4.01
N PHE A 147 -7.63 -4.12 -4.37
CA PHE A 147 -7.77 -5.58 -4.46
C PHE A 147 -7.33 -6.28 -3.18
N SER A 148 -6.13 -5.98 -2.65
CA SER A 148 -5.57 -6.69 -1.49
C SER A 148 -6.29 -6.39 -0.18
N PHE A 149 -6.83 -5.18 0.00
CA PHE A 149 -7.48 -4.79 1.25
C PHE A 149 -9.02 -4.76 1.20
N ARG A 150 -9.64 -4.70 0.01
CA ARG A 150 -11.10 -4.95 -0.11
C ARG A 150 -11.44 -6.44 -0.17
N ALA A 151 -10.53 -7.30 -0.63
CA ALA A 151 -10.72 -8.76 -0.53
C ALA A 151 -10.89 -9.20 0.94
N SER A 152 -10.25 -8.48 1.87
CA SER A 152 -10.67 -8.44 3.26
C SER A 152 -11.97 -7.63 3.37
N MET A 153 -13.13 -8.26 3.15
CA MET A 153 -14.50 -7.68 3.12
C MET A 153 -14.90 -6.75 4.30
N PHE A 154 -14.02 -6.46 5.24
CA PHE A 154 -14.28 -5.77 6.50
C PHE A 154 -13.84 -4.30 6.54
N SER A 155 -12.99 -3.81 5.63
CA SER A 155 -12.54 -2.40 5.69
C SER A 155 -13.53 -1.45 5.03
N LYS A 156 -14.16 -0.55 5.81
CA LYS A 156 -15.09 0.49 5.32
C LYS A 156 -14.35 1.71 4.71
N GLY A 157 -13.38 1.43 3.85
CA GLY A 157 -12.56 2.43 3.17
C GLY A 157 -11.18 2.65 3.81
N LEU A 158 -10.19 2.91 2.94
CA LEU A 158 -8.79 3.17 3.32
C LEU A 158 -8.36 4.57 2.90
N ALA A 159 -7.58 5.26 3.73
CA ALA A 159 -7.09 6.60 3.45
C ALA A 159 -6.24 6.70 2.18
N GLY A 160 -5.56 5.62 1.76
CA GLY A 160 -4.75 5.61 0.55
C GLY A 160 -5.52 5.64 -0.78
N ILE A 161 -6.84 5.36 -0.76
CA ILE A 161 -7.68 5.30 -1.97
C ILE A 161 -8.87 6.27 -1.96
N GLN A 162 -9.06 6.97 -0.86
CA GLN A 162 -10.16 7.92 -0.69
C GLN A 162 -9.78 8.95 0.38
N PRO A 163 -10.41 10.13 0.39
CA PRO A 163 -10.11 11.15 1.39
C PRO A 163 -10.50 10.71 2.81
N ALA A 164 -9.64 11.02 3.77
CA ALA A 164 -9.89 10.91 5.21
C ALA A 164 -10.45 12.26 5.71
N ASN A 165 -11.77 12.41 5.70
CA ASN A 165 -12.47 13.68 5.97
C ASN A 165 -12.57 14.01 7.48
N PHE A 166 -11.42 14.19 8.12
CA PHE A 166 -11.31 14.63 9.51
C PHE A 166 -10.77 16.07 9.59
N PRO A 167 -11.24 16.90 10.54
CA PRO A 167 -10.73 18.25 10.71
C PRO A 167 -9.20 18.28 10.87
N GLY A 168 -8.53 19.13 10.10
CA GLY A 168 -7.08 19.29 10.11
C GLY A 168 -6.30 18.27 9.28
N ILE A 169 -6.95 17.28 8.66
CA ILE A 169 -6.33 16.40 7.66
C ILE A 169 -6.50 17.02 6.27
N GLU A 170 -5.38 17.26 5.60
CA GLU A 170 -5.31 17.77 4.24
C GLU A 170 -5.33 16.59 3.26
N ASN A 171 -6.35 16.48 2.42
CA ASN A 171 -6.46 15.39 1.45
C ASN A 171 -6.01 15.87 0.06
N VAL A 172 -5.03 15.19 -0.53
CA VAL A 172 -4.48 15.53 -1.84
C VAL A 172 -4.67 14.36 -2.78
N ASP A 173 -5.45 14.58 -3.84
CA ASP A 173 -5.66 13.60 -4.89
C ASP A 173 -4.44 13.59 -5.82
N VAL A 174 -3.76 12.45 -5.89
CA VAL A 174 -2.60 12.22 -6.76
C VAL A 174 -2.90 11.17 -7.84
N THR A 175 -4.17 10.87 -8.10
CA THR A 175 -4.61 9.83 -9.04
C THR A 175 -3.98 10.00 -10.43
N GLU A 176 -3.87 11.23 -10.93
CA GLU A 176 -3.27 11.52 -12.24
C GLU A 176 -1.76 11.20 -12.31
N LEU A 177 -1.08 11.13 -11.17
CA LEU A 177 0.36 10.82 -11.07
C LEU A 177 0.61 9.33 -10.80
N ILE A 178 -0.44 8.57 -10.44
CA ILE A 178 -0.32 7.22 -9.90
C ILE A 178 -1.05 6.24 -10.81
N GLU A 179 -0.27 5.52 -11.63
CA GLU A 179 -0.75 4.41 -12.45
C GLU A 179 -1.02 3.13 -11.61
N GLY A 180 -0.34 2.98 -10.47
CA GLY A 180 -0.51 1.86 -9.55
C GLY A 180 0.27 2.07 -8.25
N HIS A 181 0.09 1.19 -7.25
CA HIS A 181 0.66 1.39 -5.91
C HIS A 181 2.18 1.58 -5.90
N SER A 182 2.93 0.82 -6.70
CA SER A 182 4.38 0.99 -6.79
C SER A 182 4.80 2.33 -7.38
N SER A 183 3.90 3.03 -8.08
CA SER A 183 4.22 4.31 -8.73
C SER A 183 4.52 5.43 -7.76
N TYR A 184 4.04 5.33 -6.52
CA TYR A 184 4.41 6.26 -5.45
C TYR A 184 5.92 6.31 -5.21
N LEU A 185 6.68 5.21 -5.41
CA LEU A 185 8.12 5.20 -5.14
C LEU A 185 8.92 6.17 -6.01
N TRP A 186 8.50 6.36 -7.27
CA TRP A 186 9.14 7.31 -8.19
C TRP A 186 8.39 8.64 -8.29
N ALA A 187 7.07 8.64 -8.05
CA ALA A 187 6.27 9.87 -8.00
C ALA A 187 6.43 10.65 -6.68
N ALA A 188 6.97 10.04 -5.62
CA ALA A 188 7.09 10.65 -4.30
C ALA A 188 7.74 12.04 -4.34
N GLN A 189 8.85 12.19 -5.05
CA GLN A 189 9.51 13.50 -5.16
C GLN A 189 8.59 14.55 -5.79
N GLY A 190 7.97 14.23 -6.93
CA GLY A 190 7.05 15.16 -7.60
C GLY A 190 5.79 15.48 -6.77
N ILE A 191 5.31 14.51 -5.98
CA ILE A 191 4.23 14.74 -5.02
C ILE A 191 4.70 15.71 -3.93
N LEU A 192 5.85 15.47 -3.31
CA LEU A 192 6.38 16.31 -2.23
C LEU A 192 6.67 17.74 -2.71
N ASP A 193 7.22 17.89 -3.93
CA ASP A 193 7.44 19.19 -4.56
C ASP A 193 6.12 19.96 -4.73
N ARG A 194 5.07 19.27 -5.20
CA ARG A 194 3.72 19.84 -5.35
C ARG A 194 3.06 20.19 -4.01
N LEU A 195 3.39 19.47 -2.95
CA LEU A 195 2.89 19.75 -1.61
C LEU A 195 3.53 21.00 -1.00
N GLU A 196 4.68 21.46 -1.53
CA GLU A 196 5.43 22.62 -1.05
C GLU A 196 5.64 22.60 0.48
N LEU A 197 6.06 21.45 1.03
CA LEU A 197 6.13 21.24 2.48
C LEU A 197 7.07 22.21 3.22
N ASP A 198 8.06 22.76 2.50
CA ASP A 198 9.03 23.73 3.01
C ASP A 198 8.50 25.16 3.08
N THR A 199 7.30 25.43 2.55
CA THR A 199 6.69 26.74 2.71
C THR A 199 6.29 26.98 4.16
N TYR A 200 6.50 28.21 4.64
CA TYR A 200 6.27 28.64 6.03
C TYR A 200 4.80 28.55 6.48
N TYR A 201 3.88 28.17 5.59
CA TYR A 201 2.45 28.16 5.87
C TYR A 201 2.02 26.84 6.54
N PRO A 202 1.40 26.90 7.74
CA PRO A 202 0.98 25.70 8.47
C PRO A 202 -0.24 25.00 7.86
N THR A 203 -0.86 25.55 6.81
CA THR A 203 -1.96 24.95 6.05
C THR A 203 -1.88 25.37 4.58
N PHE A 204 -2.08 24.42 3.65
CA PHE A 204 -2.21 24.73 2.23
C PHE A 204 -3.52 25.48 2.00
N ARG A 205 -3.46 26.75 1.53
CA ARG A 205 -4.65 27.42 0.99
C ARG A 205 -4.91 26.82 -0.39
N ILE A 206 -6.11 26.27 -0.59
CA ILE A 206 -6.63 26.07 -1.95
C ILE A 206 -6.68 27.47 -2.58
N LEU A 207 -5.75 27.78 -3.48
CA LEU A 207 -5.86 28.97 -4.31
C LEU A 207 -7.12 28.79 -5.16
N PRO A 208 -8.04 29.77 -5.20
CA PRO A 208 -9.15 29.72 -6.14
C PRO A 208 -8.56 29.56 -7.54
N SER A 209 -9.07 28.59 -8.29
CA SER A 209 -8.77 28.43 -9.71
C SER A 209 -8.82 29.80 -10.36
N ARG A 210 -7.68 30.28 -10.89
CA ARG A 210 -7.64 31.49 -11.70
C ARG A 210 -8.59 31.23 -12.87
N ASN A 211 -9.80 31.78 -12.78
CA ASN A 211 -10.60 32.05 -13.94
C ASN A 211 -9.71 32.89 -14.84
N LEU A 212 -9.31 32.31 -15.97
CA LEU A 212 -8.76 33.07 -17.07
C LEU A 212 -9.89 33.97 -17.55
N GLU A 213 -10.01 35.14 -16.92
CA GLU A 213 -10.72 36.28 -17.48
C GLU A 213 -10.05 36.58 -18.81
N LYS A 214 -10.68 36.10 -19.87
CA LYS A 214 -10.58 36.69 -21.19
C LYS A 214 -11.05 38.14 -21.02
N THR A 215 -10.10 39.05 -20.94
CA THR A 215 -10.35 40.47 -21.15
C THR A 215 -10.23 40.77 -22.66
N PRO A 216 -10.99 41.78 -23.14
CA PRO A 216 -11.59 41.81 -24.47
C PRO A 216 -10.64 42.00 -25.65
#